data_AF-A0A379YJZ6-F1
#
_entry.id   AF-A0A379YJZ6-F1
#
_cell.length_a   1.000
_cell.length_b   1.000
_cell.length_c   1.000
_cell.angle_alpha   90.00
_cell.angle_beta   90.00
_cell.angle_gamma   90.00
#
_symmetry.space_group_name_H-M   'P 1'
#
loop_
_entity.id
_entity.type
_entity.pdbx_description
1 polymer ?
#
loop_
_entity_poly.entity_id
_entity_poly.type
_entity_poly.pdbx_seq_one_letter_code
_entity_poly.pdbx_strand_id
1 'polypeptide(L)' 'MMKKTTLSMLLLAMLGFSNASLALNESEAEDLADLTAVFIYLKNDCGYNDLPNVQIKRAIVYFAQQNRWDLEQLQQL' A
#
# COMPACT_ATOMS: atom_id res chain seq x y z
N MET A 1 26.14 7.43 33.67
CA MET A 1 25.92 8.55 32.71
C MET A 1 25.97 8.12 31.23
N MET A 2 26.76 7.10 30.85
CA MET A 2 26.95 6.67 29.45
C MET A 2 25.75 5.98 28.76
N LYS A 3 24.78 5.39 29.49
CA LYS A 3 23.65 4.66 28.87
C LYS A 3 22.61 5.57 28.21
N LYS A 4 22.39 6.78 28.74
CA LYS A 4 21.41 7.73 28.21
C LYS A 4 21.90 8.36 26.91
N THR A 5 23.21 8.57 26.77
CA THR A 5 23.82 9.13 25.57
C THR A 5 23.86 8.11 24.43
N THR A 6 24.12 6.82 24.72
CA THR A 6 24.06 5.76 23.69
C THR A 6 22.65 5.57 23.14
N LEU A 7 21.62 5.59 24.00
CA LEU A 7 20.23 5.52 23.56
C LEU A 7 19.87 6.71 22.67
N SER A 8 20.25 7.93 23.08
CA SER A 8 19.97 9.14 22.30
C SER A 8 20.67 9.12 20.94
N MET A 9 21.89 8.58 20.87
CA MET A 9 22.67 8.47 19.63
C MET A 9 22.10 7.40 18.69
N LEU A 10 21.63 6.28 19.25
CA LEU A 10 20.91 5.24 18.49
C LEU A 10 19.59 5.78 17.93
N LEU A 11 18.83 6.54 18.72
CA LEU A 11 17.54 7.11 18.29
C LEU A 11 17.73 8.12 17.15
N LEU A 12 18.75 8.97 17.27
CA LEU A 12 19.11 9.94 16.23
C LEU A 12 19.58 9.25 14.94
N ALA A 13 20.32 8.15 15.07
CA ALA A 13 20.72 7.33 13.92
C ALA A 13 19.48 6.73 13.22
N MET A 14 18.53 6.14 13.96
CA MET A 14 17.31 5.57 13.36
C MET A 14 16.43 6.61 12.68
N LEU A 15 16.30 7.82 13.24
CA LEU A 15 15.56 8.92 12.62
C LEU A 15 16.26 9.47 11.37
N GLY A 16 17.59 9.42 11.31
CA GLY A 16 18.37 9.85 10.15
C GLY A 16 18.25 8.95 8.92
N PHE A 17 17.73 7.71 9.09
CA PHE A 17 17.55 6.74 8.00
C PHE A 17 16.07 6.49 7.65
N SER A 18 15.12 7.32 8.12
CA SER A 18 13.71 7.15 7.73
C SER A 18 13.45 7.79 6.37
N ASN A 19 13.04 6.99 5.38
CA ASN A 19 12.43 7.53 4.16
C ASN A 19 11.03 8.07 4.49
N ALA A 20 10.64 9.16 3.84
CA ALA A 20 9.25 9.61 3.90
C ALA A 20 8.36 8.52 3.28
N SER A 21 7.39 8.04 4.05
CA SER A 21 6.36 7.15 3.55
C SER A 21 5.44 7.95 2.63
N LEU A 22 5.58 7.77 1.32
CA LEU A 22 4.66 8.31 0.33
C LEU A 22 3.49 7.33 0.26
N ALA A 23 2.43 7.64 1.00
CA ALA A 23 1.17 6.91 0.96
C ALA A 23 0.23 7.58 -0.03
N LEU A 24 -0.73 6.80 -0.54
CA LEU A 24 -1.86 7.34 -1.31
C LEU A 24 -2.52 8.47 -0.53
N ASN A 25 -2.92 9.52 -1.25
CA ASN A 25 -3.79 10.52 -0.65
C ASN A 25 -5.19 9.94 -0.41
N GLU A 26 -6.01 10.64 0.36
CA GLU A 26 -7.33 10.16 0.78
C GLU A 26 -8.23 9.76 -0.41
N SER A 27 -8.25 10.58 -1.47
CA SER A 27 -9.05 10.30 -2.67
C SER A 27 -8.55 9.07 -3.43
N GLU A 28 -7.23 8.90 -3.54
CA GLU A 28 -6.63 7.74 -4.21
C GLU A 28 -6.88 6.45 -3.41
N ALA A 29 -6.83 6.53 -2.08
CA ALA A 29 -7.14 5.42 -1.21
C ALA A 29 -8.62 5.01 -1.28
N GLU A 30 -9.53 5.99 -1.38
CA GLU A 30 -10.97 5.76 -1.56
C GLU A 30 -11.25 5.08 -2.91
N ASP A 31 -10.71 5.62 -4.01
CA ASP A 31 -10.86 5.03 -5.35
C ASP A 31 -10.32 3.58 -5.41
N LEU A 32 -9.20 3.31 -4.73
CA LEU A 32 -8.63 1.97 -4.62
C LEU A 32 -9.55 1.02 -3.84
N ALA A 33 -10.13 1.50 -2.74
CA ALA A 33 -11.02 0.72 -1.89
C ALA A 33 -12.31 0.36 -2.65
N ASP A 34 -12.90 1.32 -3.36
CA ASP A 34 -14.10 1.11 -4.18
C ASP A 34 -13.83 0.08 -5.28
N LEU A 35 -12.71 0.22 -6.00
CA LEU A 35 -12.31 -0.74 -7.02
C LEU A 35 -12.15 -2.15 -6.44
N THR A 36 -11.52 -2.25 -5.26
CA THR A 36 -11.32 -3.54 -4.57
C THR A 36 -12.65 -4.15 -4.12
N ALA A 37 -13.57 -3.32 -3.62
CA ALA A 37 -14.91 -3.74 -3.21
C ALA A 37 -15.70 -4.35 -4.37
N VAL A 38 -15.61 -3.75 -5.56
CA VAL A 38 -16.23 -4.30 -6.78
C VAL A 38 -15.71 -5.71 -7.08
N PHE A 39 -14.39 -5.93 -7.02
CA PHE A 39 -13.82 -7.26 -7.27
C PHE A 39 -14.25 -8.30 -6.23
N ILE A 40 -14.32 -7.90 -4.95
CA ILE A 40 -14.78 -8.77 -3.87
C ILE A 40 -16.25 -9.16 -4.08
N TYR A 41 -17.10 -8.19 -4.40
CA TYR A 41 -18.52 -8.42 -4.67
C TYR A 41 -18.72 -9.34 -5.88
N LEU A 42 -17.97 -9.12 -6.97
CA LEU A 42 -18.02 -9.99 -8.14
C LEU A 42 -17.66 -11.44 -7.78
N LYS A 43 -16.59 -11.62 -7.01
CA LYS A 43 -16.08 -12.94 -6.64
C LYS A 43 -17.01 -13.67 -5.69
N ASN A 44 -17.54 -12.99 -4.67
CA ASN A 44 -18.26 -13.62 -3.57
C ASN A 44 -19.78 -13.67 -3.79
N ASP A 45 -20.36 -12.66 -4.44
CA ASP A 45 -21.81 -12.46 -4.48
C ASP A 45 -22.39 -12.63 -5.88
N CYS A 46 -21.60 -12.43 -6.94
CA CYS A 46 -22.05 -12.52 -8.33
C CYS A 46 -21.69 -13.84 -9.05
N GLY A 47 -21.07 -14.79 -8.35
CA GLY A 47 -20.74 -16.11 -8.90
C GLY A 47 -19.43 -16.18 -9.70
N TYR A 48 -18.59 -15.14 -9.69
CA TYR A 48 -17.26 -15.16 -10.32
C TYR A 48 -16.20 -15.76 -9.38
N ASN A 49 -16.48 -16.90 -8.76
CA ASN A 49 -15.60 -17.54 -7.78
C ASN A 49 -14.20 -17.85 -8.34
N ASP A 50 -14.13 -18.11 -9.64
CA ASP A 50 -12.88 -18.47 -10.34
C ASP A 50 -12.00 -17.28 -10.71
N LEU A 51 -12.42 -16.03 -10.42
CA LEU A 51 -11.58 -14.85 -10.61
C LEU A 51 -10.28 -15.01 -9.80
N PRO A 52 -9.12 -15.07 -10.47
CA PRO A 52 -7.87 -15.38 -9.78
C PRO A 52 -7.27 -14.13 -9.14
N ASN A 53 -6.96 -14.22 -7.84
CA ASN A 53 -6.53 -13.08 -7.03
C ASN A 53 -5.27 -12.40 -7.55
N VAL A 54 -4.35 -13.14 -8.17
CA VAL A 54 -3.10 -12.61 -8.73
C VAL A 54 -3.38 -11.62 -9.88
N GLN A 55 -4.36 -11.93 -10.71
CA GLN A 55 -4.76 -11.10 -11.84
C GLN A 55 -5.51 -9.86 -11.37
N ILE A 56 -6.36 -9.98 -10.33
CA ILE A 56 -7.00 -8.83 -9.69
C ILE A 56 -5.94 -7.87 -9.15
N LYS A 57 -4.95 -8.38 -8.38
CA LYS A 57 -3.84 -7.55 -7.87
C LYS A 57 -3.07 -6.86 -9.00
N ARG A 58 -2.75 -7.60 -10.07
CA ARG A 58 -2.05 -7.03 -11.24
C ARG A 58 -2.88 -5.94 -11.91
N ALA A 59 -4.19 -6.13 -12.04
CA ALA A 59 -5.09 -5.14 -12.63
C ALA A 59 -5.16 -3.87 -11.76
N ILE A 60 -5.20 -4.02 -10.43
CA ILE A 60 -5.17 -2.90 -9.47
C ILE A 60 -3.86 -2.11 -9.60
N VAL A 61 -2.70 -2.80 -9.60
CA VAL A 61 -1.40 -2.15 -9.80
C VAL A 61 -1.34 -1.42 -11.14
N TYR A 62 -1.83 -2.05 -12.21
CA TYR A 62 -1.87 -1.43 -13.54
C TYR A 62 -2.76 -0.19 -13.56
N PHE A 63 -3.96 -0.24 -12.98
CA PHE A 63 -4.86 0.90 -12.88
C PHE A 63 -4.20 2.07 -12.13
N ALA A 64 -3.57 1.79 -11.00
CA ALA A 64 -2.90 2.80 -10.20
C ALA A 64 -1.70 3.43 -10.95
N GLN A 65 -0.96 2.62 -11.74
CA GLN A 65 0.10 3.12 -12.63
C GLN A 65 -0.44 4.07 -13.71
N GLN A 66 -1.59 3.74 -14.32
CA GLN A 66 -2.21 4.60 -15.33
C GLN A 66 -2.67 5.94 -14.74
N ASN A 67 -3.08 5.96 -13.47
CA ASN A 67 -3.47 7.17 -12.75
C ASN A 67 -2.31 7.90 -12.09
N ARG A 68 -1.05 7.44 -12.28
CA ARG A 68 0.18 8.03 -11.73
C ARG A 68 0.18 8.15 -10.20
N TRP A 69 -0.51 7.24 -9.53
CA TRP A 69 -0.45 7.12 -8.08
C TRP A 69 0.93 6.64 -7.65
N ASP A 70 1.35 7.00 -6.44
CA ASP A 70 2.63 6.56 -5.90
C ASP A 70 2.50 5.16 -5.27
N LEU A 71 3.13 4.16 -5.89
CA LEU A 71 2.88 2.74 -5.62
C LEU A 71 4.01 2.04 -4.89
N GLU A 72 5.02 2.76 -4.40
CA GLU A 72 6.16 2.16 -3.69
C GLU A 72 5.71 1.19 -2.56
N GLN A 73 4.51 1.41 -1.99
CA GLN A 73 3.91 0.55 -0.97
C GLN A 73 3.06 -0.61 -1.52
N LEU A 74 2.33 -0.39 -2.62
CA LEU A 74 1.41 -1.39 -3.17
C LEU A 74 2.14 -2.57 -3.84
N GLN A 75 3.41 -2.41 -4.17
CA GLN A 75 4.24 -3.46 -4.78
C GLN A 75 4.57 -4.63 -3.80
N GLN A 76 4.25 -4.48 -2.51
CA GLN A 76 4.48 -5.48 -1.46
C GLN A 76 3.23 -6.32 -1.11
N LEU A 77 2.08 -6.07 -1.75
CA LEU A 77 0.82 -6.82 -1.55
C LEU A 77 0.73 -8.08 -2.44
#